data_AF-A0A9X7AUA4-F1
#
_entry.id   AF-A0A9X7AUA4-F1
#
_cell.length_a   1.000
_cell.length_b   1.000
_cell.length_c   1.000
_cell.angle_alpha   90.00
_cell.angle_beta   90.00
_cell.angle_gamma   90.00
#
_symmetry.space_group_name_H-M   'P 1'
#
loop_
_entity.id
_entity.type
_entity.pdbx_description
1 polymer ?
#
loop_
_entity_poly.entity_id
_entity_poly.type
_entity_poly.pdbx_seq_one_letter_code
_entity_poly.pdbx_strand_id
1 'polypeptide(L)' 'MISDAISYFKSQELWKDVQSYAEELAVKWYDVGNEGKASRYFYMSYEAKKILKKRGSLK' A
#
# COMPACT_ATOMS: atom_id res chain seq x y z
N MET A 1 11.47 -6.73 8.93
CA MET A 1 11.56 -6.53 7.46
C MET A 1 10.36 -5.70 7.01
N ILE A 2 10.43 -4.97 5.90
CA ILE A 2 9.33 -4.10 5.40
C ILE A 2 8.01 -4.87 5.19
N SER A 3 8.11 -6.17 4.89
CA SER A 3 6.99 -7.13 4.80
C SER A 3 6.21 -7.29 6.10
N ASP A 4 6.87 -7.17 7.25
CA ASP A 4 6.27 -7.47 8.55
C ASP A 4 5.39 -6.30 9.02
N ALA A 5 5.85 -5.07 8.78
CA ALA A 5 5.06 -3.86 9.07
C ALA A 5 3.77 -3.80 8.24
N ILE A 6 3.86 -4.10 6.94
CA ILE A 6 2.69 -4.13 6.05
C ILE A 6 1.70 -5.21 6.46
N SER A 7 2.20 -6.40 6.82
CA SER A 7 1.34 -7.49 7.30
C SER A 7 0.65 -7.14 8.61
N TYR A 8 1.36 -6.47 9.52
CA TYR A 8 0.79 -5.96 10.77
C TYR A 8 -0.32 -4.94 10.51
N PHE A 9 -0.08 -3.91 9.69
CA PHE A 9 -1.11 -2.89 9.39
C PHE A 9 -2.33 -3.47 8.69
N LYS A 10 -2.15 -4.46 7.80
CA LYS A 10 -3.27 -5.20 7.21
C LYS A 10 -4.08 -5.96 8.25
N SER A 11 -3.42 -6.58 9.24
CA SER A 11 -4.10 -7.31 10.33
C SER A 11 -4.92 -6.40 11.24
N GLN A 12 -4.46 -5.15 11.44
CA GLN A 12 -5.15 -4.13 12.23
C GLN A 12 -6.17 -3.34 11.39
N GLU A 13 -6.38 -3.74 10.12
CA GLU A 13 -7.24 -3.06 9.16
C GLU A 13 -6.94 -1.56 8.96
N LEU A 14 -5.68 -1.18 9.19
CA LEU A 14 -5.15 0.17 9.04
C LEU A 14 -4.87 0.47 7.55
N TRP A 15 -5.90 0.33 6.72
CA TRP A 15 -5.77 0.38 5.27
C TRP A 15 -5.33 1.74 4.74
N LYS A 16 -5.59 2.83 5.48
CA LYS A 16 -5.09 4.17 5.15
C LYS A 16 -3.57 4.24 5.29
N ASP A 17 -3.04 3.70 6.37
CA ASP A 17 -1.59 3.61 6.61
C ASP A 17 -0.93 2.66 5.62
N VAL A 18 -1.56 1.52 5.30
CA VAL A 18 -1.11 0.61 4.23
C VAL A 18 -1.02 1.32 2.88
N GLN A 19 -2.03 2.15 2.53
CA GLN A 19 -2.02 2.91 1.28
C GLN A 19 -0.85 3.89 1.23
N SER A 20 -0.74 4.77 2.23
CA SER A 20 0.29 5.83 2.25
C SER A 20 1.70 5.25 2.28
N TYR A 21 1.93 4.22 3.10
CA TYR A 21 3.24 3.57 3.19
C TYR A 21 3.63 2.84 1.89
N ALA A 22 2.66 2.21 1.22
CA ALA A 22 2.89 1.57 -0.07
C ALA A 22 3.19 2.59 -1.18
N GLU A 23 2.54 3.76 -1.19
CA GLU A 23 2.85 4.84 -2.15
C GLU A 23 4.28 5.36 -1.96
N GLU A 24 4.71 5.64 -0.72
CA GLU A 24 6.08 6.09 -0.46
C GLU A 24 7.13 5.07 -0.91
N LEU A 25 6.89 3.78 -0.65
CA LEU A 25 7.80 2.72 -1.09
C LEU A 25 7.80 2.60 -2.62
N ALA A 26 6.64 2.72 -3.26
CA ALA A 26 6.55 2.65 -4.71
C ALA A 26 7.39 3.75 -5.38
N VAL A 27 7.28 4.99 -4.89
CA VAL A 27 8.08 6.13 -5.39
C VAL A 27 9.56 5.89 -5.14
N LYS A 28 9.96 5.51 -3.93
CA LYS A 28 11.37 5.21 -3.61
C LYS A 28 11.96 4.13 -4.53
N TRP A 29 11.20 3.07 -4.82
CA TRP A 29 11.66 2.01 -5.71
C TRP A 29 11.68 2.43 -7.18
N TYR A 30 10.77 3.31 -7.59
CA TYR A 30 10.75 3.89 -8.92
C TYR A 30 11.97 4.77 -9.15
N ASP A 31 12.30 5.64 -8.20
CA ASP A 31 13.43 6.58 -8.28
C ASP A 31 14.79 5.87 -8.39
N VAL A 32 14.92 4.66 -7.81
CA VAL A 32 16.13 3.83 -7.92
C VAL A 32 16.11 2.87 -9.13
N GLY A 33 15.15 3.02 -10.05
CA GLY A 33 15.02 2.22 -11.26
C GLY A 33 14.56 0.77 -11.04
N ASN A 34 14.03 0.45 -9.85
CA ASN A 34 13.49 -0.88 -9.56
C ASN A 34 11.99 -0.94 -9.83
N GLU A 35 11.65 -0.99 -11.11
CA GLU A 35 10.26 -1.00 -11.61
C GLU A 35 9.44 -2.19 -11.06
N GLY A 36 10.07 -3.35 -10.86
CA GLY A 36 9.41 -4.54 -10.31
C GLY A 36 8.91 -4.33 -8.87
N LYS A 37 9.71 -3.67 -8.02
CA LYS A 37 9.27 -3.31 -6.67
C LYS A 37 8.31 -2.14 -6.70
N ALA A 38 8.57 -1.12 -7.53
CA ALA A 38 7.70 0.04 -7.66
C ALA A 38 6.26 -0.37 -8.04
N SER A 39 6.11 -1.16 -9.10
CA SER A 39 4.82 -1.69 -9.56
C SER A 39 4.11 -2.51 -8.48
N ARG A 40 4.84 -3.37 -7.77
CA ARG A 40 4.28 -4.17 -6.67
C ARG A 40 3.70 -3.30 -5.55
N TYR A 41 4.40 -2.24 -5.16
CA TYR A 41 3.92 -1.33 -4.11
C TYR A 41 2.80 -0.41 -4.61
N PHE A 42 2.83 0.04 -5.87
CA PHE A 42 1.70 0.75 -6.47
C PHE A 42 0.41 -0.09 -6.49
N TYR A 43 0.51 -1.37 -6.89
CA TYR A 43 -0.62 -2.29 -6.87
C TYR A 43 -1.17 -2.47 -5.44
N MET A 44 -0.28 -2.53 -4.45
CA MET A 44 -0.69 -2.65 -3.05
C MET A 44 -1.44 -1.42 -2.54
N SER A 45 -0.97 -0.20 -2.86
CA SER A 45 -1.71 1.03 -2.57
C SER A 45 -3.08 1.02 -3.24
N TYR A 46 -3.14 0.63 -4.52
CA TYR A 46 -4.39 0.57 -5.26
C TYR A 46 -5.43 -0.37 -4.60
N GLU A 47 -5.02 -1.55 -4.16
CA GLU A 47 -5.92 -2.47 -3.44
C GLU A 47 -6.37 -1.90 -2.09
N ALA A 48 -5.48 -1.25 -1.34
CA ALA A 48 -5.85 -0.56 -0.09
C ALA A 48 -6.87 0.57 -0.35
N LYS A 49 -6.67 1.36 -1.40
CA LYS A 49 -7.59 2.42 -1.83
C LYS A 49 -8.97 1.87 -2.24
N LYS A 50 -9.02 0.72 -2.92
CA LYS A 50 -10.28 0.03 -3.23
C LYS A 50 -11.03 -0.39 -1.98
N ILE A 51 -10.33 -0.95 -0.98
CA ILE A 51 -10.93 -1.35 0.29
C ILE A 51 -11.50 -0.14 1.03
N LEU A 52 -10.71 0.93 1.15
CA LEU A 52 -11.15 2.18 1.78
C LEU A 52 -12.35 2.80 1.08
N LYS A 53 -12.36 2.82 -0.26
CA LYS A 53 -13.50 3.30 -1.05
C LYS A 53 -14.74 2.45 -0.79
N LYS A 54 -14.63 1.12 -0.82
CA LYS A 54 -15.76 0.23 -0.54
C LYS A 54 -16.33 0.47 0.86
N ARG A 55 -15.47 0.63 1.88
CA ARG A 55 -15.90 0.94 3.25
C ARG A 55 -16.54 2.32 3.37
N GLY A 56 -16.00 3.33 2.69
CA GLY A 56 -16.54 4.69 2.67
C GLY A 56 -17.87 4.80 1.91
N SER A 57 -18.08 3.96 0.89
CA SER A 57 -19.33 3.86 0.12
C SER A 57 -20.42 3.01 0.77
N LEU A 58 -20.12 2.33 1.88
CA LEU A 58 -21.10 1.61 2.72
C LEU A 58 -21.69 2.52 3.83
N LYS A 59 -21.52 3.85 3.69
CA LYS A 59 -22.15 4.86 4.56
C LYS A 59 -23.47 5.34 3.99
#